data_AF-A0AA36N5U6-F1
#
_entry.id   AF-A0AA36N5U6-F1
#
_cell.length_a   1.000
_cell.length_b   1.000
_cell.length_c   1.000
_cell.angle_alpha   90.00
_cell.angle_beta   90.00
_cell.angle_gamma   90.00
#
_symmetry.space_group_name_H-M   'P 1'
#
loop_
_entity.id
_entity.type
_entity.pdbx_description
1 polymer ?
#
loop_
_entity_poly.entity_id
_entity_poly.type
_entity_poly.pdbx_seq_one_letter_code
_entity_poly.pdbx_strand_id
1 'polypeptide(L)'
;MVAPAYASDTSGLDFQQFVEEFAGKKDFFVELASATLSVAGTALAVAGTAVAVAQLDQAKRSADEAKRSADEAKRSADEAFKASPEGKIQQALAKAMEPFEPSRPQDEVIQRPVMETLRQRIASWQQHATIIGGRYQSGKSVATEEALRGARGVVRFTIRSAEWTDRMCKHLGVDDEGLFKEVMRRAREKLKDFPDNLTKFPILLLEVPRTTTKGINLISSTAKDVATDKIGSAIHVIVSASSAAVALAFDAGGTERQEDIWVGDLTEEEAKEFLALHGHGNKWEDFVDACGFRIGNLAKACENLKKGMSLDNTKQEYQSRGARCCKSSSKFIRKASQRFQTASASSQGRLPH
;
A
#
# COMPACT_ATOMS: atom_id res chain seq x y z
N MET A 1 -56.61 13.81 -15.57
CA MET A 1 -55.40 14.61 -15.23
C MET A 1 -54.61 13.83 -14.19
N VAL A 2 -53.30 13.74 -14.42
CA VAL A 2 -52.23 13.15 -13.57
C VAL A 2 -52.07 11.62 -13.63
N ALA A 3 -50.84 11.26 -13.99
CA ALA A 3 -50.32 9.99 -14.49
C ALA A 3 -49.83 9.02 -13.37
N PRO A 4 -49.63 7.72 -13.69
CA PRO A 4 -48.97 6.78 -12.79
C PRO A 4 -47.44 6.91 -12.84
N ALA A 5 -46.81 6.61 -11.70
CA ALA A 5 -45.37 6.67 -11.46
C ALA A 5 -44.62 5.57 -12.24
N TYR A 6 -43.59 5.98 -12.98
CA TYR A 6 -42.62 5.09 -13.60
C TYR A 6 -41.56 4.65 -12.59
N ALA A 7 -41.37 3.34 -12.49
CA ALA A 7 -40.19 2.72 -11.92
C ALA A 7 -38.99 3.00 -12.84
N SER A 8 -37.90 3.53 -12.28
CA SER A 8 -36.61 3.67 -12.96
C SER A 8 -35.79 2.41 -12.72
N ASP A 9 -35.92 1.46 -13.64
CA ASP A 9 -35.01 0.33 -13.81
C ASP A 9 -34.08 0.71 -14.97
N THR A 10 -32.87 1.16 -14.66
CA THR A 10 -31.79 1.32 -15.63
C THR A 10 -30.65 0.43 -15.20
N SER A 11 -30.85 -0.87 -15.42
CA SER A 11 -29.77 -1.85 -15.45
C SER A 11 -28.79 -1.50 -16.56
N GLY A 12 -27.51 -1.65 -16.26
CA GLY A 12 -26.40 -1.23 -17.11
C GLY A 12 -26.45 -1.82 -18.51
N LEU A 13 -26.24 -0.95 -19.48
CA LEU A 13 -25.70 -1.34 -20.78
C LEU A 13 -24.30 -1.89 -20.52
N ASP A 14 -24.14 -3.18 -20.78
CA ASP A 14 -22.89 -3.90 -20.66
C ASP A 14 -21.85 -3.27 -21.62
N PHE A 15 -20.81 -2.68 -21.05
CA PHE A 15 -19.73 -2.05 -21.80
C PHE A 15 -19.02 -3.05 -22.73
N GLN A 16 -19.01 -4.35 -22.40
CA GLN A 16 -18.55 -5.39 -23.32
C GLN A 16 -19.45 -5.48 -24.56
N GLN A 17 -20.77 -5.37 -24.40
CA GLN A 17 -21.73 -5.41 -25.50
C GLN A 17 -21.58 -4.21 -26.44
N PHE A 18 -21.27 -3.01 -25.92
CA PHE A 18 -20.97 -1.83 -26.74
C PHE A 18 -19.64 -1.96 -27.50
N VAL A 19 -18.60 -2.53 -26.87
CA VAL A 19 -17.30 -2.77 -27.52
C VAL A 19 -17.40 -3.86 -28.60
N GLU A 20 -18.19 -4.92 -28.37
CA GLU A 20 -18.46 -5.98 -29.36
C GLU A 20 -19.29 -5.46 -30.54
N GLU A 21 -20.29 -4.61 -30.30
CA GLU A 21 -21.09 -3.99 -31.37
C GLU A 21 -20.26 -3.04 -32.26
N PHE A 22 -19.24 -2.39 -31.69
CA PHE A 22 -18.28 -1.58 -32.45
C PHE A 22 -17.20 -2.41 -33.14
N ALA A 23 -16.73 -3.50 -32.53
CA ALA A 23 -15.76 -4.40 -33.12
C ALA A 23 -16.34 -5.12 -34.35
N GLY A 24 -17.62 -5.53 -34.32
CA GLY A 24 -18.32 -6.12 -35.46
C GLY A 24 -18.51 -5.17 -36.66
N LYS A 25 -18.49 -3.85 -36.43
CA LYS A 25 -18.52 -2.84 -37.51
C LYS A 25 -17.17 -2.66 -38.21
N LYS A 26 -16.07 -3.14 -37.63
CA LYS A 26 -14.74 -3.04 -38.22
C LYS A 26 -14.63 -3.84 -39.52
N ASP A 27 -15.24 -5.03 -39.56
CA ASP A 27 -15.30 -5.87 -40.75
C ASP A 27 -16.18 -5.26 -41.84
N PHE A 28 -17.27 -4.57 -41.46
CA PHE A 28 -18.12 -3.82 -42.38
C PHE A 28 -17.36 -2.67 -43.08
N PHE A 29 -16.55 -1.90 -42.33
CA PHE A 29 -15.74 -0.83 -42.94
C PHE A 29 -14.62 -1.36 -43.83
N VAL A 30 -14.05 -2.54 -43.52
CA VAL A 30 -13.05 -3.21 -44.36
C VAL A 30 -13.69 -3.76 -45.64
N GLU A 31 -14.87 -4.38 -45.56
CA GLU A 31 -15.63 -4.80 -46.75
C GLU A 31 -16.03 -3.62 -47.63
N LEU A 32 -16.50 -2.52 -47.04
CA LEU A 32 -16.86 -1.31 -47.78
C LEU A 32 -15.65 -0.66 -48.48
N ALA A 33 -14.49 -0.64 -47.81
CA ALA A 33 -13.22 -0.20 -48.38
C ALA A 33 -12.74 -1.13 -49.52
N SER A 34 -12.90 -2.45 -49.35
CA SER A 34 -12.50 -3.43 -50.38
C SER A 34 -13.42 -3.38 -51.59
N ALA A 35 -14.73 -3.17 -51.39
CA ALA A 35 -15.71 -2.98 -52.45
C ALA A 35 -15.45 -1.69 -53.25
N THR A 36 -15.10 -0.59 -52.57
CA THR A 36 -14.74 0.67 -53.25
C THR A 36 -13.42 0.59 -54.02
N LEU A 37 -12.42 -0.14 -53.51
CA LEU A 37 -11.18 -0.44 -54.23
C LEU A 37 -11.41 -1.33 -55.47
N SER A 38 -12.34 -2.29 -55.39
CA SER A 38 -12.72 -3.15 -56.53
C SER A 38 -13.38 -2.37 -57.67
N VAL A 39 -14.28 -1.44 -57.32
CA VAL A 39 -14.93 -0.53 -58.29
C VAL A 39 -13.93 0.47 -58.90
N ALA A 40 -12.96 0.94 -58.12
CA ALA A 40 -11.87 1.79 -58.64
C ALA A 40 -10.94 1.03 -59.61
N GLY A 41 -10.67 -0.25 -59.36
CA GLY A 41 -9.89 -1.11 -60.25
C GLY A 41 -10.53 -1.34 -61.62
N THR A 42 -11.86 -1.38 -61.69
CA THR A 42 -12.61 -1.52 -62.96
C THR A 42 -12.70 -0.20 -63.73
N ALA A 43 -12.72 0.95 -63.06
CA ALA A 43 -12.69 2.26 -63.70
C ALA A 43 -11.33 2.61 -64.35
N LEU A 44 -10.22 2.03 -63.85
CA LEU A 44 -8.85 2.23 -64.35
C LEU A 44 -8.65 1.73 -65.79
N ALA A 45 -9.53 0.87 -66.30
CA ALA A 45 -9.42 0.29 -67.63
C ALA A 45 -9.95 1.18 -68.77
N VAL A 46 -10.65 2.29 -68.48
CA VAL A 46 -11.45 3.03 -69.50
C VAL A 46 -11.19 4.54 -69.56
N ALA A 47 -10.56 5.16 -68.56
CA ALA A 47 -10.29 6.61 -68.57
C ALA A 47 -8.89 6.94 -68.04
N GLY A 48 -8.26 7.98 -68.63
CA GLY A 48 -6.85 8.35 -68.47
C GLY A 48 -6.25 8.17 -67.07
N THR A 49 -5.10 7.50 -67.03
CA THR A 49 -4.35 7.08 -65.84
C THR A 49 -4.13 8.17 -64.78
N ALA A 50 -4.07 9.45 -65.16
CA ALA A 50 -3.83 10.55 -64.22
C ALA A 50 -5.02 10.83 -63.26
N VAL A 51 -6.27 10.74 -63.73
CA VAL A 51 -7.45 11.08 -62.91
C VAL A 51 -7.70 10.01 -61.84
N ALA A 52 -7.54 8.74 -62.22
CA ALA A 52 -7.69 7.63 -61.28
C ALA A 52 -6.59 7.60 -60.21
N VAL A 53 -5.34 7.99 -60.56
CA VAL A 53 -4.25 8.15 -59.57
C VAL A 53 -4.58 9.26 -58.58
N ALA A 54 -5.09 10.41 -59.05
CA ALA A 54 -5.48 11.51 -58.16
C ALA A 54 -6.64 11.13 -57.22
N GLN A 55 -7.63 10.37 -57.71
CA GLN A 55 -8.73 9.86 -56.89
C GLN A 55 -8.25 8.83 -55.85
N LEU A 56 -7.33 7.94 -56.23
CA LEU A 56 -6.74 6.97 -55.30
C LEU A 56 -5.92 7.67 -54.20
N ASP A 57 -5.15 8.70 -54.55
CA ASP A 57 -4.39 9.48 -53.58
C ASP A 57 -5.29 10.27 -52.64
N GLN A 58 -6.40 10.83 -53.15
CA GLN A 58 -7.41 11.47 -52.31
C GLN A 58 -8.07 10.47 -51.35
N ALA A 59 -8.45 9.28 -51.83
CA ALA A 59 -9.04 8.23 -51.00
C ALA A 59 -8.06 7.74 -49.91
N LYS A 60 -6.78 7.59 -50.23
CA LYS A 60 -5.74 7.25 -49.24
C LYS A 60 -5.61 8.31 -48.15
N ARG A 61 -5.57 9.60 -48.52
CA ARG A 61 -5.49 10.70 -47.55
C ARG A 61 -6.73 10.72 -46.64
N SER A 62 -7.93 10.58 -47.20
CA SER A 62 -9.17 10.49 -46.43
C SER A 62 -9.18 9.29 -45.48
N ALA A 63 -8.66 8.14 -45.90
CA ALA A 63 -8.55 6.95 -45.05
C ALA A 63 -7.54 7.15 -43.91
N ASP A 64 -6.40 7.79 -44.18
CA ASP A 64 -5.40 8.13 -43.16
C ASP A 64 -5.94 9.15 -42.14
N GLU A 65 -6.70 10.15 -42.60
CA GLU A 65 -7.38 11.11 -41.73
C GLU A 65 -8.44 10.44 -40.85
N ALA A 66 -9.26 9.55 -41.42
CA ALA A 66 -10.24 8.77 -40.67
C ALA A 66 -9.58 7.90 -39.59
N LYS A 67 -8.45 7.27 -39.92
CA LYS A 67 -7.66 6.47 -38.95
C LYS A 67 -7.14 7.33 -37.81
N ARG A 68 -6.55 8.50 -38.10
CA ARG A 68 -6.06 9.42 -37.06
C ARG A 68 -7.19 9.91 -36.15
N SER A 69 -8.33 10.26 -36.72
CA SER A 69 -9.51 10.69 -35.97
C SER A 69 -10.03 9.57 -35.05
N ALA A 70 -10.08 8.33 -35.54
CA ALA A 70 -10.46 7.16 -34.74
C ALA A 70 -9.46 6.90 -33.59
N ASP A 71 -8.15 7.03 -33.86
CA ASP A 71 -7.11 6.87 -32.84
C ASP A 71 -7.20 7.97 -31.76
N GLU A 72 -7.53 9.21 -32.14
CA GLU A 72 -7.72 10.34 -31.22
C GLU A 72 -8.98 10.18 -30.35
N ALA A 73 -10.09 9.73 -30.96
CA ALA A 73 -11.32 9.41 -30.23
C ALA A 73 -11.08 8.28 -29.21
N LYS A 74 -10.33 7.24 -29.59
CA LYS A 74 -9.96 6.15 -28.68
C LYS A 74 -9.13 6.65 -27.50
N ARG A 75 -8.11 7.48 -27.74
CA ARG A 75 -7.30 8.06 -26.65
C ARG A 75 -8.14 8.91 -25.71
N SER A 76 -9.03 9.74 -26.25
CA SER A 76 -9.93 10.58 -25.45
C SER A 76 -10.87 9.74 -24.59
N ALA A 77 -11.40 8.64 -25.12
CA ALA A 77 -12.23 7.69 -24.36
C ALA A 77 -11.42 6.98 -23.26
N ASP A 78 -10.20 6.54 -23.56
CA ASP A 78 -9.30 5.90 -22.59
C ASP A 78 -8.93 6.88 -21.45
N GLU A 79 -8.69 8.16 -21.75
CA GLU A 79 -8.43 9.21 -20.77
C GLU A 79 -9.66 9.50 -19.91
N ALA A 80 -10.85 9.61 -20.52
CA ALA A 80 -12.11 9.79 -19.79
C ALA A 80 -12.39 8.61 -18.86
N PHE A 81 -12.13 7.37 -19.30
CA PHE A 81 -12.28 6.19 -18.46
C PHE A 81 -11.30 6.21 -17.29
N LYS A 82 -10.01 6.49 -17.51
CA LYS A 82 -9.01 6.62 -16.44
C LYS A 82 -9.37 7.69 -15.41
N ALA A 83 -9.98 8.80 -15.85
CA ALA A 83 -10.44 9.87 -14.98
C ALA A 83 -11.73 9.52 -14.22
N SER A 84 -12.52 8.56 -14.70
CA SER A 84 -13.75 8.11 -14.06
C SER A 84 -13.49 7.39 -12.73
N PRO A 85 -14.47 7.34 -11.81
CA PRO A 85 -14.35 6.58 -10.57
C PRO A 85 -14.00 5.10 -10.78
N GLU A 86 -14.59 4.46 -11.80
CA GLU A 86 -14.34 3.05 -12.13
C GLU A 86 -12.90 2.84 -12.62
N GLY A 87 -12.39 3.71 -13.50
CA GLY A 87 -11.00 3.64 -13.96
C GLY A 87 -10.00 3.84 -12.81
N LYS A 88 -10.29 4.77 -11.89
CA LYS A 88 -9.49 4.96 -10.67
C LYS A 88 -9.51 3.73 -9.77
N ILE A 89 -10.68 3.11 -9.56
CA ILE A 89 -10.81 1.86 -8.79
C ILE A 89 -9.99 0.74 -9.45
N GLN A 90 -10.08 0.57 -10.78
CA GLN A 90 -9.35 -0.49 -11.48
C GLN A 90 -7.83 -0.28 -11.40
N GLN A 91 -7.36 0.96 -11.55
CA GLN A 91 -5.94 1.29 -11.42
C GLN A 91 -5.43 1.06 -10.00
N ALA A 92 -6.19 1.53 -8.99
CA ALA A 92 -5.90 1.34 -7.58
C ALA A 92 -5.88 -0.14 -7.19
N LEU A 93 -6.85 -0.91 -7.68
CA LEU A 93 -6.94 -2.36 -7.50
C LEU A 93 -5.75 -3.08 -8.14
N ALA A 94 -5.39 -2.72 -9.37
CA ALA A 94 -4.23 -3.31 -10.05
C ALA A 94 -2.96 -3.10 -9.21
N LYS A 95 -2.73 -1.86 -8.73
CA LYS A 95 -1.60 -1.53 -7.86
C LYS A 95 -1.64 -2.29 -6.54
N ALA A 96 -2.80 -2.40 -5.88
CA ALA A 96 -2.92 -3.14 -4.62
C ALA A 96 -2.68 -4.64 -4.78
N MET A 97 -2.95 -5.20 -5.96
CA MET A 97 -2.82 -6.64 -6.25
C MET A 97 -1.43 -7.05 -6.73
N GLU A 98 -0.51 -6.11 -6.95
CA GLU A 98 0.91 -6.41 -7.19
C GLU A 98 1.49 -7.18 -5.98
N PRO A 99 2.43 -8.13 -6.18
CA PRO A 99 3.11 -8.77 -5.07
C PRO A 99 3.85 -7.71 -4.26
N PHE A 100 3.71 -7.79 -2.94
CA PHE A 100 4.42 -6.88 -2.06
C PHE A 100 5.92 -7.20 -2.08
N GLU A 101 6.70 -6.26 -2.58
CA GLU A 101 8.16 -6.34 -2.58
C GLU A 101 8.74 -5.43 -1.49
N PRO A 102 9.43 -6.01 -0.48
CA PRO A 102 10.19 -5.26 0.51
C PRO A 102 11.21 -4.32 -0.12
N SER A 103 11.53 -3.26 0.61
CA SER A 103 12.54 -2.29 0.19
C SER A 103 13.96 -2.86 0.17
N ARG A 104 14.19 -3.96 0.89
CA ARG A 104 15.49 -4.64 1.00
C ARG A 104 15.45 -5.99 0.27
N PRO A 105 16.56 -6.37 -0.39
CA PRO A 105 16.67 -7.70 -0.98
C PRO A 105 16.79 -8.74 0.14
N GLN A 106 16.31 -9.96 -0.13
CA GLN A 106 16.15 -11.00 0.89
C GLN A 106 17.49 -11.50 1.47
N ASP A 107 18.54 -11.50 0.66
CA ASP A 107 19.90 -11.89 1.03
C ASP A 107 20.59 -10.89 1.99
N GLU A 108 20.05 -9.68 2.13
CA GLU A 108 20.50 -8.69 3.13
C GLU A 108 19.74 -8.78 4.47
N VAL A 109 18.83 -9.74 4.62
CA VAL A 109 17.95 -9.83 5.79
C VAL A 109 18.11 -11.18 6.50
N ILE A 110 18.56 -11.12 7.76
CA ILE A 110 18.56 -12.30 8.64
C ILE A 110 17.14 -12.77 8.91
N GLN A 111 16.94 -14.09 9.00
CA GLN A 111 15.66 -14.64 9.41
C GLN A 111 15.50 -14.51 10.92
N ARG A 112 14.33 -14.03 11.36
CA ARG A 112 14.01 -13.89 12.78
C ARG A 112 12.72 -14.62 13.11
N PRO A 113 12.60 -15.29 14.26
CA PRO A 113 11.37 -16.01 14.64
C PRO A 113 10.10 -15.14 14.57
N VAL A 114 10.23 -13.84 14.90
CA VAL A 114 9.11 -12.90 14.86
C VAL A 114 8.54 -12.70 13.45
N MET A 115 9.32 -12.90 12.39
CA MET A 115 8.83 -12.82 11.00
C MET A 115 7.83 -13.93 10.70
N GLU A 116 8.11 -15.14 11.20
CA GLU A 116 7.20 -16.27 11.06
C GLU A 116 5.96 -16.10 11.94
N THR A 117 6.10 -15.58 13.17
CA THR A 117 4.95 -15.20 14.00
C THR A 117 4.04 -14.19 13.28
N LEU A 118 4.62 -13.18 12.63
CA LEU A 118 3.86 -12.20 11.85
C LEU A 118 3.17 -12.86 10.65
N ARG A 119 3.90 -13.71 9.90
CA ARG A 119 3.34 -14.45 8.76
C ARG A 119 2.16 -15.31 9.17
N GLN A 120 2.28 -16.07 10.25
CA GLN A 120 1.20 -16.89 10.80
C GLN A 120 0.02 -16.04 11.24
N ARG A 121 0.26 -14.89 11.88
CA ARG A 121 -0.81 -13.97 12.27
C ARG A 121 -1.57 -13.43 11.07
N ILE A 122 -0.88 -13.09 9.98
CA ILE A 122 -1.48 -12.61 8.74
C ILE A 122 -2.28 -13.72 8.05
N ALA A 123 -1.72 -14.93 7.98
CA ALA A 123 -2.37 -16.07 7.33
C ALA A 123 -3.63 -16.53 8.06
N SER A 124 -3.62 -16.50 9.39
CA SER A 124 -4.76 -16.88 10.24
C SER A 124 -5.68 -15.71 10.59
N TRP A 125 -5.52 -14.55 9.95
CA TRP A 125 -6.29 -13.37 10.30
C TRP A 125 -7.79 -13.54 10.04
N GLN A 126 -8.60 -13.26 11.05
CA GLN A 126 -10.06 -13.26 10.96
C GLN A 126 -10.66 -11.89 11.34
N GLN A 127 -10.06 -11.24 12.32
CA GLN A 127 -10.51 -9.97 12.88
C GLN A 127 -9.37 -9.28 13.64
N HIS A 128 -9.62 -8.02 14.02
CA HIS A 128 -8.79 -7.17 14.88
C HIS A 128 -7.58 -6.53 14.19
N ALA A 129 -7.15 -5.38 14.70
CA ALA A 129 -5.91 -4.77 14.23
C ALA A 129 -4.70 -5.51 14.81
N THR A 130 -3.61 -5.61 14.04
CA THR A 130 -2.32 -6.12 14.53
C THR A 130 -1.39 -4.94 14.77
N ILE A 131 -0.94 -4.76 16.00
CA ILE A 131 -0.01 -3.69 16.37
C ILE A 131 1.39 -4.29 16.51
N ILE A 132 2.34 -3.77 15.73
CA ILE A 132 3.74 -4.18 15.78
C ILE A 132 4.51 -3.15 16.59
N GLY A 133 4.80 -3.53 17.84
CA GLY A 133 5.47 -2.71 18.83
C GLY A 133 6.95 -3.05 18.98
N GLY A 134 7.72 -2.15 19.60
CA GLY A 134 9.13 -2.39 19.91
C GLY A 134 9.97 -1.12 20.00
N ARG A 135 11.22 -1.27 20.43
CA ARG A 135 12.15 -0.13 20.54
C ARG A 135 12.41 0.48 19.17
N TYR A 136 12.69 1.78 19.12
CA TYR A 136 13.13 2.40 17.86
C TYR A 136 14.34 1.64 17.32
N GLN A 137 14.38 1.38 16.01
CA GLN A 137 15.44 0.62 15.34
C GLN A 137 15.56 -0.87 15.72
N SER A 138 14.54 -1.50 16.30
CA SER A 138 14.52 -2.96 16.57
C SER A 138 14.26 -3.87 15.37
N GLY A 139 14.08 -3.31 14.16
CA GLY A 139 13.81 -4.10 12.94
C GLY A 139 12.34 -4.38 12.65
N LYS A 140 11.39 -3.64 13.25
CA LYS A 140 9.93 -3.79 13.00
C LYS A 140 9.54 -3.73 11.53
N SER A 141 9.92 -2.66 10.82
CA SER A 141 9.59 -2.51 9.39
C SER A 141 10.18 -3.66 8.59
N VAL A 142 11.44 -4.05 8.84
CA VAL A 142 12.06 -5.19 8.16
C VAL A 142 11.29 -6.49 8.43
N ALA A 143 10.98 -6.80 9.70
CA ALA A 143 10.24 -8.02 10.02
C ALA A 143 8.83 -8.04 9.42
N THR A 144 8.15 -6.89 9.36
CA THR A 144 6.82 -6.75 8.75
C THR A 144 6.89 -6.89 7.24
N GLU A 145 7.84 -6.22 6.60
CA GLU A 145 8.04 -6.27 5.15
C GLU A 145 8.38 -7.71 4.72
N GLU A 146 9.30 -8.40 5.41
CA GLU A 146 9.63 -9.80 5.09
C GLU A 146 8.48 -10.77 5.33
N ALA A 147 7.66 -10.55 6.37
CA ALA A 147 6.47 -11.37 6.60
C ALA A 147 5.44 -11.21 5.47
N LEU A 148 5.42 -10.05 4.80
CA LEU A 148 4.52 -9.72 3.70
C LEU A 148 5.12 -9.99 2.32
N ARG A 149 6.38 -10.42 2.21
CA ARG A 149 7.06 -10.62 0.91
C ARG A 149 6.23 -11.53 0.00
N GLY A 150 5.94 -11.04 -1.20
CA GLY A 150 5.15 -11.73 -2.23
C GLY A 150 3.63 -11.71 -1.99
N ALA A 151 3.14 -11.22 -0.83
CA ALA A 151 1.71 -11.13 -0.56
C ALA A 151 1.05 -10.08 -1.45
N ARG A 152 -0.11 -10.40 -2.01
CA ARG A 152 -0.95 -9.48 -2.78
C ARG A 152 -1.99 -8.83 -1.89
N GLY A 153 -2.50 -7.69 -2.33
CA GLY A 153 -3.54 -6.95 -1.62
C GLY A 153 -2.99 -6.05 -0.52
N VAL A 154 -1.70 -5.69 -0.56
CA VAL A 154 -1.04 -4.89 0.48
C VAL A 154 -0.97 -3.43 0.08
N VAL A 155 -1.60 -2.56 0.86
CA VAL A 155 -1.47 -1.11 0.74
C VAL A 155 -0.64 -0.58 1.89
N ARG A 156 0.58 -0.10 1.60
CA ARG A 156 1.48 0.52 2.59
C ARG A 156 1.31 2.02 2.62
N PHE A 157 1.24 2.60 3.82
CA PHE A 157 1.22 4.05 4.00
C PHE A 157 1.96 4.51 5.26
N THR A 158 2.77 5.56 5.15
CA THR A 158 3.46 6.18 6.29
C THR A 158 2.72 7.43 6.78
N ILE A 159 2.31 7.45 8.05
CA ILE A 159 1.51 8.52 8.62
C ILE A 159 2.40 9.68 9.08
N ARG A 160 2.49 10.75 8.26
CA ARG A 160 3.34 11.93 8.54
C ARG A 160 2.56 13.19 8.92
N SER A 161 1.24 13.20 8.82
CA SER A 161 0.38 14.38 9.06
C SER A 161 -0.98 13.98 9.64
N ALA A 162 -1.76 14.97 10.11
CA ALA A 162 -3.13 14.73 10.59
C ALA A 162 -4.10 14.34 9.45
N GLU A 163 -3.91 14.90 8.25
CA GLU A 163 -4.68 14.61 7.02
C GLU A 163 -4.21 13.32 6.33
N TRP A 164 -3.85 12.29 7.09
CA TRP A 164 -3.22 11.10 6.52
C TRP A 164 -4.20 10.28 5.66
N THR A 165 -5.49 10.27 5.99
CA THR A 165 -6.54 9.56 5.23
C THR A 165 -6.64 10.08 3.80
N ASP A 166 -6.72 11.40 3.60
CA ASP A 166 -6.76 12.02 2.27
C ASP A 166 -5.48 11.73 1.48
N ARG A 167 -4.33 11.76 2.16
CA ARG A 167 -3.03 11.45 1.53
C ARG A 167 -2.92 9.97 1.16
N MET A 168 -3.52 9.08 1.93
CA MET A 168 -3.59 7.65 1.63
C MET A 168 -4.47 7.41 0.39
N CYS A 169 -5.64 8.03 0.32
CA CYS A 169 -6.52 7.96 -0.86
C CYS A 169 -5.78 8.46 -2.11
N LYS A 170 -5.15 9.64 -2.04
CA LYS A 170 -4.32 10.19 -3.11
C LYS A 170 -3.13 9.28 -3.48
N HIS A 171 -2.49 8.64 -2.51
CA HIS A 171 -1.39 7.70 -2.77
C HIS A 171 -1.85 6.47 -3.57
N LEU A 172 -3.09 6.05 -3.38
CA LEU A 172 -3.69 4.95 -4.12
C LEU A 172 -4.31 5.41 -5.47
N GLY A 173 -4.47 6.72 -5.68
CA GLY A 173 -5.06 7.29 -6.89
C GLY A 173 -6.59 7.41 -6.84
N VAL A 174 -7.17 7.38 -5.64
CA VAL A 174 -8.62 7.53 -5.43
C VAL A 174 -8.93 8.86 -4.72
N ASP A 175 -10.12 9.40 -4.96
CA ASP A 175 -10.48 10.75 -4.51
C ASP A 175 -10.93 10.80 -3.05
N ASP A 176 -11.51 9.72 -2.54
CA ASP A 176 -12.13 9.67 -1.22
C ASP A 176 -12.07 8.26 -0.57
N GLU A 177 -12.48 8.20 0.70
CA GLU A 177 -12.49 6.98 1.52
C GLU A 177 -13.51 5.93 1.00
N GLY A 178 -14.60 6.37 0.36
CA GLY A 178 -15.59 5.47 -0.22
C GLY A 178 -15.00 4.67 -1.38
N LEU A 179 -14.30 5.34 -2.30
CA LEU A 179 -13.56 4.67 -3.37
C LEU A 179 -12.44 3.78 -2.83
N PHE A 180 -11.73 4.20 -1.79
CA PHE A 180 -10.75 3.35 -1.11
C PHE A 180 -11.37 2.06 -0.57
N LYS A 181 -12.51 2.15 0.13
CA LYS A 181 -13.23 0.97 0.64
C LYS A 181 -13.68 0.05 -0.49
N GLU A 182 -14.15 0.61 -1.59
CA GLU A 182 -14.54 -0.17 -2.77
C GLU A 182 -13.34 -0.89 -3.40
N VAL A 183 -12.18 -0.25 -3.49
CA VAL A 183 -10.94 -0.91 -3.94
C VAL A 183 -10.59 -2.09 -3.02
N MET A 184 -10.62 -1.90 -1.70
CA MET A 184 -10.30 -2.97 -0.76
C MET A 184 -11.33 -4.12 -0.82
N ARG A 185 -12.61 -3.81 -0.99
CA ARG A 185 -13.67 -4.81 -1.19
C ARG A 185 -13.43 -5.63 -2.46
N ARG A 186 -13.10 -5.00 -3.59
CA ARG A 186 -12.78 -5.71 -4.83
C ARG A 186 -11.47 -6.49 -4.75
N ALA A 187 -10.48 -5.98 -4.02
CA ALA A 187 -9.25 -6.70 -3.73
C ALA A 187 -9.55 -7.99 -2.96
N ARG A 188 -10.39 -7.94 -1.92
CA ARG A 188 -10.84 -9.13 -1.17
C ARG A 188 -11.45 -10.19 -2.09
N GLU A 189 -12.33 -9.80 -3.00
CA GLU A 189 -12.93 -10.72 -3.96
C GLU A 189 -11.88 -11.34 -4.88
N LYS A 190 -11.00 -10.51 -5.46
CA LYS A 190 -9.94 -10.97 -6.37
C LYS A 190 -8.89 -11.84 -5.67
N LEU A 191 -8.64 -11.65 -4.38
CA LEU A 191 -7.72 -12.49 -3.60
C LEU A 191 -8.21 -13.93 -3.43
N LYS A 192 -9.50 -14.20 -3.63
CA LYS A 192 -10.05 -15.57 -3.64
C LYS A 192 -9.50 -16.40 -4.81
N ASP A 193 -9.17 -15.74 -5.92
CA ASP A 193 -8.60 -16.37 -7.12
C ASP A 193 -7.13 -16.78 -6.95
N PHE A 194 -6.47 -16.37 -5.86
CA PHE A 194 -5.07 -16.69 -5.57
C PHE A 194 -4.97 -17.64 -4.38
N PRO A 195 -5.12 -18.97 -4.56
CA PRO A 195 -5.12 -19.95 -3.46
C PRO A 195 -3.88 -19.83 -2.58
N ASP A 196 -2.71 -19.62 -3.19
CA ASP A 196 -1.40 -19.55 -2.51
C ASP A 196 -1.08 -18.17 -1.90
N ASN A 197 -1.97 -17.17 -2.04
CA ASN A 197 -1.74 -15.89 -1.40
C ASN A 197 -1.80 -16.02 0.12
N LEU A 198 -0.91 -15.30 0.81
CA LEU A 198 -0.74 -15.36 2.27
C LEU A 198 -2.06 -15.21 3.04
N THR A 199 -2.97 -14.36 2.55
CA THR A 199 -4.29 -14.15 3.16
C THR A 199 -5.36 -13.88 2.10
N LYS A 200 -6.63 -14.06 2.44
CA LYS A 200 -7.78 -13.70 1.59
C LYS A 200 -8.32 -12.31 1.88
N PHE A 201 -7.70 -11.58 2.80
CA PHE A 201 -8.10 -10.25 3.19
C PHE A 201 -7.09 -9.22 2.69
N PRO A 202 -7.54 -8.07 2.16
CA PRO A 202 -6.63 -6.99 1.84
C PRO A 202 -5.96 -6.47 3.12
N ILE A 203 -4.71 -6.04 3.01
CA ILE A 203 -3.89 -5.59 4.13
C ILE A 203 -3.66 -4.09 4.01
N LEU A 204 -3.93 -3.35 5.07
CA LEU A 204 -3.53 -1.95 5.21
C LEU A 204 -2.37 -1.86 6.20
N LEU A 205 -1.15 -1.66 5.69
CA LEU A 205 0.06 -1.47 6.49
C LEU A 205 0.27 0.01 6.80
N LEU A 206 0.01 0.41 8.04
CA LEU A 206 0.20 1.76 8.55
C LEU A 206 1.51 1.86 9.31
N GLU A 207 2.47 2.60 8.77
CA GLU A 207 3.70 2.94 9.48
C GLU A 207 3.52 4.23 10.26
N VAL A 208 3.68 4.17 11.58
CA VAL A 208 3.52 5.32 12.48
C VAL A 208 4.90 5.77 12.99
N PRO A 209 5.44 6.89 12.48
CA PRO A 209 6.69 7.49 12.95
C PRO A 209 6.64 7.85 14.43
N ARG A 210 7.80 7.84 15.08
CA ARG A 210 7.94 8.27 16.49
C ARG A 210 7.60 9.75 16.72
N THR A 211 7.64 10.55 15.66
CA THR A 211 7.32 11.99 15.68
C THR A 211 5.82 12.24 15.66
N THR A 212 5.01 11.23 15.36
CA THR A 212 3.55 11.31 15.35
C THR A 212 3.06 11.33 16.78
N THR A 213 2.72 12.53 17.26
CA THR A 213 2.25 12.78 18.63
C THR A 213 0.81 13.31 18.65
N LYS A 214 0.32 13.79 17.50
CA LYS A 214 -1.06 14.25 17.30
C LYS A 214 -1.76 13.25 16.38
N GLY A 215 -3.04 12.99 16.66
CA GLY A 215 -3.90 12.18 15.80
C GLY A 215 -3.81 10.67 16.02
N ILE A 216 -3.06 10.16 17.02
CA ILE A 216 -3.02 8.71 17.31
C ILE A 216 -4.42 8.15 17.53
N ASN A 217 -5.25 8.81 18.33
CA ASN A 217 -6.64 8.40 18.57
C ASN A 217 -7.46 8.30 17.28
N LEU A 218 -7.23 9.21 16.32
CA LEU A 218 -7.90 9.18 15.02
C LEU A 218 -7.43 7.97 14.21
N ILE A 219 -6.12 7.73 14.15
CA ILE A 219 -5.56 6.56 13.45
C ILE A 219 -6.11 5.27 14.07
N SER A 220 -6.18 5.18 15.40
CA SER A 220 -6.72 4.01 16.09
C SER A 220 -8.21 3.81 15.84
N SER A 221 -8.99 4.89 15.83
CA SER A 221 -10.43 4.83 15.51
C SER A 221 -10.65 4.38 14.08
N THR A 222 -9.93 4.97 13.11
CA THR A 222 -10.03 4.55 11.70
C THR A 222 -9.60 3.10 11.52
N ALA A 223 -8.47 2.68 12.11
CA ALA A 223 -7.99 1.30 12.06
C ALA A 223 -9.04 0.32 12.61
N LYS A 224 -9.72 0.69 13.69
CA LYS A 224 -10.83 -0.08 14.26
C LYS A 224 -12.01 -0.17 13.31
N ASP A 225 -12.42 0.95 12.72
CA ASP A 225 -13.58 0.99 11.83
C ASP A 225 -13.36 0.12 10.59
N VAL A 226 -12.17 0.22 9.95
CA VAL A 226 -11.85 -0.57 8.75
C VAL A 226 -11.53 -2.04 9.03
N ALA A 227 -11.07 -2.38 10.24
CA ALA A 227 -10.78 -3.77 10.63
C ALA A 227 -12.03 -4.58 11.01
N THR A 228 -13.21 -3.95 11.12
CA THR A 228 -14.45 -4.62 11.48
C THR A 228 -15.35 -4.90 10.27
N ASP A 229 -15.95 -6.08 10.22
CA ASP A 229 -16.81 -6.52 9.11
C ASP A 229 -18.16 -5.78 9.03
N LYS A 230 -18.42 -4.82 9.95
CA LYS A 230 -19.63 -3.99 9.94
C LYS A 230 -19.82 -3.21 8.63
N ILE A 231 -18.75 -3.05 7.86
CA ILE A 231 -18.71 -2.26 6.62
C ILE A 231 -18.59 -3.19 5.38
N GLY A 232 -18.60 -4.53 5.54
CA GLY A 232 -18.48 -5.50 4.43
C GLY A 232 -17.10 -5.52 3.74
N SER A 233 -16.18 -4.66 4.18
CA SER A 233 -14.80 -4.53 3.68
C SER A 233 -13.80 -4.88 4.79
N ALA A 234 -13.91 -6.05 5.42
CA ALA A 234 -12.94 -6.47 6.42
C ALA A 234 -11.51 -6.37 5.86
N ILE A 235 -10.72 -5.43 6.39
CA ILE A 235 -9.33 -5.16 6.02
C ILE A 235 -8.46 -5.56 7.20
N HIS A 236 -7.41 -6.35 6.94
CA HIS A 236 -6.40 -6.61 7.96
C HIS A 236 -5.52 -5.37 8.13
N VAL A 237 -5.77 -4.61 9.20
CA VAL A 237 -4.95 -3.44 9.52
C VAL A 237 -3.73 -3.87 10.34
N ILE A 238 -2.55 -3.58 9.81
CA ILE A 238 -1.27 -3.79 10.49
C ILE A 238 -0.66 -2.42 10.80
N VAL A 239 -0.39 -2.14 12.06
CA VAL A 239 0.18 -0.87 12.52
C VAL A 239 1.62 -1.08 12.97
N SER A 240 2.59 -0.63 12.19
CA SER A 240 4.00 -0.66 12.57
C SER A 240 4.37 0.63 13.30
N ALA A 241 4.38 0.57 14.63
CA ALA A 241 4.67 1.71 15.48
C ALA A 241 6.17 1.86 15.68
N SER A 242 6.75 2.99 15.29
CA SER A 242 8.21 3.23 15.34
C SER A 242 8.82 3.19 16.75
N SER A 243 8.01 3.23 17.80
CA SER A 243 8.46 3.14 19.19
C SER A 243 7.42 2.48 20.09
N ALA A 244 7.86 1.88 21.19
CA ALA A 244 6.99 1.31 22.21
C ALA A 244 5.97 2.32 22.76
N ALA A 245 6.35 3.58 22.94
CA ALA A 245 5.43 4.61 23.41
C ALA A 245 4.28 4.89 22.42
N VAL A 246 4.57 4.85 21.11
CA VAL A 246 3.54 4.99 20.07
C VAL A 246 2.65 3.76 20.01
N ALA A 247 3.24 2.56 20.12
CA ALA A 247 2.47 1.31 20.17
C ALA A 247 1.50 1.29 21.36
N LEU A 248 1.97 1.64 22.55
CA LEU A 248 1.16 1.70 23.77
C LEU A 248 0.12 2.83 23.77
N ALA A 249 0.36 3.89 23.00
CA ALA A 249 -0.62 4.96 22.82
C ALA A 249 -1.71 4.59 21.80
N PHE A 250 -1.50 3.53 21.02
CA PHE A 250 -2.47 3.03 20.06
C PHE A 250 -3.49 2.17 20.80
N ASP A 251 -4.77 2.51 20.66
CA ASP A 251 -5.87 1.78 21.28
C ASP A 251 -6.94 1.49 20.23
N ALA A 252 -6.88 0.30 19.63
CA ALA A 252 -7.88 -0.16 18.67
C ALA A 252 -9.11 -0.80 19.36
N GLY A 253 -9.37 -0.46 20.63
CA GLY A 253 -10.45 -1.01 21.44
C GLY A 253 -9.99 -2.07 22.44
N GLY A 254 -8.76 -1.93 22.96
CA GLY A 254 -8.16 -2.82 23.94
C GLY A 254 -7.84 -4.23 23.42
N THR A 255 -7.46 -5.12 24.34
CA THR A 255 -7.07 -6.52 24.08
C THR A 255 -8.16 -7.37 23.43
N GLU A 256 -9.41 -6.91 23.45
CA GLU A 256 -10.53 -7.57 22.77
C GLU A 256 -10.56 -7.32 21.25
N ARG A 257 -9.81 -6.31 20.78
CA ARG A 257 -9.87 -5.85 19.37
C ARG A 257 -8.53 -5.53 18.75
N GLN A 258 -7.45 -5.82 19.46
CA GLN A 258 -6.10 -5.63 18.98
C GLN A 258 -5.21 -6.79 19.44
N GLU A 259 -4.25 -7.14 18.60
CA GLU A 259 -3.21 -8.10 18.95
C GLU A 259 -1.84 -7.44 18.79
N ASP A 260 -1.06 -7.45 19.87
CA ASP A 260 0.21 -6.75 19.96
C ASP A 260 1.37 -7.73 19.78
N ILE A 261 2.15 -7.56 18.72
CA ILE A 261 3.37 -8.33 18.45
C ILE A 261 4.58 -7.45 18.74
N TRP A 262 5.43 -7.89 19.67
CA TRP A 262 6.58 -7.13 20.14
C TRP A 262 7.88 -7.59 19.47
N VAL A 263 8.51 -6.69 18.72
CA VAL A 263 9.82 -6.93 18.10
C VAL A 263 10.93 -6.43 19.02
N GLY A 264 11.62 -7.39 19.64
CA GLY A 264 12.79 -7.16 20.49
C GLY A 264 14.06 -6.77 19.73
N ASP A 265 15.11 -6.47 20.48
CA ASP A 265 16.48 -6.40 19.96
C ASP A 265 16.93 -7.80 19.47
N LEU A 266 18.08 -7.91 18.80
CA LEU A 266 18.56 -9.19 18.29
C LEU A 266 18.96 -10.14 19.43
N THR A 267 18.86 -11.45 19.22
CA THR A 267 19.59 -12.42 20.05
C THR A 267 21.08 -12.41 19.71
N GLU A 268 21.87 -13.17 20.47
CA GLU A 268 23.30 -13.33 20.18
C GLU A 268 23.54 -13.99 18.82
N GLU A 269 22.78 -15.04 18.52
CA GLU A 269 22.83 -15.79 17.27
C GLU A 269 22.39 -14.92 16.10
N GLU A 270 21.27 -14.18 16.25
CA GLU A 270 20.79 -13.24 15.24
C GLU A 270 21.82 -12.13 14.96
N ALA A 271 22.51 -11.63 15.98
CA ALA A 271 23.54 -10.61 15.82
C ALA A 271 24.79 -11.16 15.11
N LYS A 272 25.22 -12.38 15.44
CA LYS A 272 26.32 -13.08 14.75
C LYS A 272 26.02 -13.25 13.26
N GLU A 273 24.82 -13.75 12.94
CA GLU A 273 24.37 -13.93 11.55
C GLU A 273 24.31 -12.58 10.81
N PHE A 274 23.73 -11.56 11.44
CA PHE A 274 23.63 -10.22 10.85
C PHE A 274 25.01 -9.64 10.51
N LEU A 275 25.97 -9.76 11.42
CA LEU A 275 27.33 -9.27 11.20
C LEU A 275 28.08 -10.14 10.20
N ALA A 276 27.84 -11.45 10.16
CA ALA A 276 28.40 -12.33 9.13
C ALA A 276 27.96 -11.91 7.71
N LEU A 277 26.67 -11.58 7.51
CA LEU A 277 26.16 -11.03 6.24
C LEU A 277 26.88 -9.75 5.82
N HIS A 278 27.39 -8.97 6.78
CA HIS A 278 28.12 -7.73 6.52
C HIS A 278 29.65 -7.91 6.50
N GLY A 279 30.17 -9.14 6.52
CA GLY A 279 31.60 -9.43 6.49
C GLY A 279 32.32 -9.17 7.82
N HIS A 280 31.58 -9.21 8.94
CA HIS A 280 32.06 -8.87 10.28
C HIS A 280 31.74 -9.95 11.33
N GLY A 281 31.39 -11.17 10.92
CA GLY A 281 30.97 -12.25 11.83
C GLY A 281 32.03 -12.63 12.87
N ASN A 282 33.31 -12.53 12.52
CA ASN A 282 34.47 -12.80 13.39
C ASN A 282 34.82 -11.64 14.34
N LYS A 283 34.11 -10.50 14.29
CA LYS A 283 34.25 -9.35 15.21
C LYS A 283 32.95 -9.05 15.96
N TRP A 284 32.04 -10.02 16.03
CA TRP A 284 30.69 -9.76 16.52
C TRP A 284 30.64 -9.26 17.96
N GLU A 285 31.54 -9.77 18.82
CA GLU A 285 31.66 -9.35 20.22
C GLU A 285 32.03 -7.87 20.34
N ASP A 286 33.00 -7.40 19.55
CA ASP A 286 33.42 -5.99 19.51
C ASP A 286 32.26 -5.06 19.11
N PHE A 287 31.45 -5.48 18.14
CA PHE A 287 30.27 -4.74 17.71
C PHE A 287 29.19 -4.69 18.79
N VAL A 288 28.89 -5.82 19.42
CA VAL A 288 27.88 -5.92 20.48
C VAL A 288 28.30 -5.14 21.72
N ASP A 289 29.58 -5.20 22.13
CA ASP A 289 30.12 -4.37 23.21
C ASP A 289 30.07 -2.86 22.87
N ALA A 290 30.31 -2.50 21.60
CA ALA A 290 30.28 -1.11 21.17
C ALA A 290 28.85 -0.52 21.11
N CYS A 291 27.87 -1.28 20.60
CA CYS A 291 26.57 -0.69 20.24
C CYS A 291 25.32 -1.51 20.65
N GLY A 292 25.51 -2.65 21.30
CA GLY A 292 24.48 -3.56 21.78
C GLY A 292 23.78 -4.34 20.66
N PHE A 293 22.74 -5.10 21.03
CA PHE A 293 22.01 -6.00 20.14
C PHE A 293 20.99 -5.33 19.22
N ARG A 294 20.92 -4.00 19.16
CA ARG A 294 19.91 -3.33 18.35
C ARG A 294 20.33 -3.33 16.88
N ILE A 295 19.55 -3.98 16.02
CA ILE A 295 19.87 -4.10 14.59
C ILE A 295 20.19 -2.76 13.91
N GLY A 296 19.43 -1.68 14.17
CA GLY A 296 19.74 -0.39 13.56
C GLY A 296 21.01 0.29 14.11
N ASN A 297 21.45 -0.06 15.32
CA ASN A 297 22.74 0.39 15.83
C ASN A 297 23.88 -0.38 15.14
N LEU A 298 23.74 -1.69 15.03
CA LEU A 298 24.70 -2.59 14.36
C LEU A 298 24.86 -2.20 12.89
N ALA A 299 23.76 -2.01 12.16
CA ALA A 299 23.77 -1.56 10.76
C ALA A 299 24.54 -0.24 10.58
N LYS A 300 24.27 0.75 11.44
CA LYS A 300 25.00 2.03 11.41
C LYS A 300 26.48 1.86 11.76
N ALA A 301 26.84 0.95 12.67
CA ALA A 301 28.24 0.64 12.97
C ALA A 301 28.96 0.04 11.76
N CYS A 302 28.32 -0.89 11.03
CA CYS A 302 28.85 -1.43 9.77
C CYS A 302 29.09 -0.33 8.73
N GLU A 303 28.13 0.59 8.56
CA GLU A 303 28.28 1.75 7.66
C GLU A 303 29.42 2.70 8.07
N ASN A 304 29.56 2.95 9.37
CA ASN A 304 30.62 3.80 9.90
C ASN A 304 32.01 3.21 9.62
N LEU A 305 32.17 1.89 9.79
CA LEU A 305 33.42 1.19 9.49
C LEU A 305 33.76 1.24 7.99
N LYS A 306 32.77 1.09 7.10
CA LYS A 306 32.95 1.28 5.65
C LYS A 306 33.45 2.70 5.31
N LYS A 307 33.16 3.69 6.16
CA LYS A 307 33.63 5.09 6.06
C LYS A 307 34.95 5.34 6.80
N GLY A 308 35.61 4.31 7.33
CA GLY A 308 36.89 4.42 8.03
C GLY A 308 36.81 4.84 9.50
N MET A 309 35.62 4.89 10.12
CA MET A 309 35.50 5.13 11.57
C MET A 309 35.79 3.87 12.38
N SER A 310 36.49 4.00 13.51
CA SER A 310 36.71 2.90 14.44
C SER A 310 35.45 2.52 15.24
N LEU A 311 35.41 1.29 15.76
CA LEU A 311 34.36 0.85 16.67
C LEU A 311 34.39 1.61 17.99
N ASP A 312 35.56 2.02 18.49
CA ASP A 312 35.69 2.83 19.71
C ASP A 312 34.99 4.19 19.57
N ASN A 313 35.17 4.87 18.42
CA ASN A 313 34.47 6.12 18.14
C ASN A 313 32.95 5.91 18.10
N THR A 314 32.53 4.77 17.55
CA THR A 314 31.11 4.37 17.50
C THR A 314 30.56 4.11 18.90
N LYS A 315 31.30 3.42 19.76
CA LYS A 315 30.97 3.17 21.18
C LYS A 315 30.78 4.47 21.94
N GLN A 316 31.72 5.41 21.80
CA GLN A 316 31.61 6.74 22.41
C GLN A 316 30.38 7.52 21.92
N GLU A 317 30.06 7.46 20.61
CA GLU A 317 28.87 8.10 20.06
C GLU A 317 27.60 7.55 20.73
N TYR A 318 27.45 6.23 20.82
CA TYR A 318 26.27 5.58 21.41
C TYR A 318 26.15 5.83 22.90
N GLN A 319 27.25 5.78 23.66
CA GLN A 319 27.25 6.12 25.09
C GLN A 319 26.81 7.57 25.31
N SER A 320 27.30 8.52 24.51
CA SER A 320 26.89 9.93 24.58
C SER A 320 25.40 10.14 24.28
N ARG A 321 24.82 9.30 23.40
CA ARG A 321 23.39 9.34 23.04
C ARG A 321 22.52 8.69 24.11
N GLY A 322 22.96 7.58 24.70
CA GLY A 322 22.31 6.92 25.83
C GLY A 322 22.17 7.86 27.03
N ALA A 323 23.25 8.55 27.40
CA ALA A 323 23.26 9.53 28.47
C ALA A 323 22.28 10.70 28.24
N ARG A 324 22.13 11.15 26.98
CA ARG A 324 21.15 12.19 26.60
C ARG A 324 19.70 11.68 26.59
N CYS A 325 19.49 10.43 26.19
CA CYS A 325 18.17 9.81 26.11
C CYS A 325 17.57 9.56 27.51
N CYS A 326 18.36 9.08 28.47
CA CYS A 326 17.91 8.87 29.86
C CYS A 326 17.40 10.16 30.52
N LYS A 327 18.01 11.32 30.20
CA LYS A 327 17.57 12.64 30.68
C LYS A 327 16.24 13.11 30.04
N SER A 328 15.91 12.62 28.84
CA SER A 328 14.71 13.03 28.10
C SER A 328 13.52 12.09 28.35
N SER A 329 13.77 10.78 28.41
CA SER A 329 12.76 9.74 28.68
C SER A 329 12.20 9.84 30.10
N SER A 330 13.03 10.17 31.09
CA SER A 330 12.58 10.43 32.47
C SER A 330 11.59 11.60 32.54
N LYS A 331 11.79 12.67 31.77
CA LYS A 331 10.83 13.78 31.66
C LYS A 331 9.52 13.37 30.98
N PHE A 332 9.59 12.54 29.93
CA PHE A 332 8.40 12.09 29.20
C PHE A 332 7.55 11.10 30.00
N ILE A 333 8.18 10.10 30.64
CA ILE A 333 7.48 9.13 31.50
C ILE A 333 6.82 9.83 32.69
N ARG A 334 7.50 10.81 33.30
CA ARG A 334 6.92 11.60 34.39
C ARG A 334 5.70 12.41 33.93
N LYS A 335 5.72 12.95 32.71
CA LYS A 335 4.60 13.70 32.12
C LYS A 335 3.44 12.81 31.67
N ALA A 336 3.72 11.61 31.17
CA ALA A 336 2.71 10.61 30.82
C ALA A 336 2.03 10.02 32.07
N SER A 337 2.82 9.72 33.11
CA SER A 337 2.31 9.26 34.41
C SER A 337 1.45 10.32 35.11
N GLN A 338 1.84 11.60 35.05
CA GLN A 338 0.99 12.70 35.54
C GLN A 338 -0.33 12.81 34.78
N ARG A 339 -0.34 12.63 33.45
CA ARG A 339 -1.58 12.66 32.65
C ARG A 339 -2.53 11.52 32.97
N PHE A 340 -2.00 10.31 33.20
CA PHE A 340 -2.78 9.15 33.63
C PHE A 340 -3.38 9.35 35.03
N GLN A 341 -2.62 9.95 35.96
CA GLN A 341 -3.13 10.27 37.30
C GLN A 341 -4.24 11.34 37.27
N THR A 342 -4.11 12.37 36.42
CA THR A 342 -5.16 13.40 36.27
C THR A 342 -6.43 12.88 35.60
N ALA A 343 -6.32 11.94 34.65
CA ALA A 343 -7.48 11.34 33.99
C ALA A 343 -8.24 10.36 34.90
N SER A 344 -7.53 9.65 35.77
CA SER A 344 -8.10 8.78 36.81
C SER A 344 -8.84 9.59 37.90
N ALA A 345 -8.31 10.75 38.28
CA ALA A 345 -8.97 11.61 39.27
C ALA A 345 -10.27 12.25 38.74
N SER A 346 -10.38 12.47 37.42
CA SER A 346 -11.59 13.06 36.81
C SER A 346 -12.74 12.08 36.60
N SER A 347 -12.52 10.77 36.69
CA SER A 347 -13.56 9.74 36.48
C SER A 347 -14.22 9.25 37.78
N GLN A 348 -13.70 9.61 38.96
CA GLN A 348 -14.28 9.22 40.26
C GLN A 348 -15.31 10.21 40.83
N GLY A 349 -15.58 11.33 40.15
CA GLY A 349 -16.47 12.38 40.65
C GLY A 349 -17.74 12.55 39.82
N ARG A 350 -18.60 11.53 39.73
CA ARG A 350 -20.02 11.64 39.32
C ARG A 350 -20.71 10.27 39.42
N LEU A 351 -21.06 9.88 40.65
CA LEU A 351 -22.19 8.97 40.86
C LEU A 351 -23.36 9.84 41.33
N PRO A 352 -24.48 9.90 40.59
CA PRO A 352 -25.68 10.56 41.09
C PRO A 352 -26.31 9.67 42.16
N HIS A 353 -26.61 10.29 43.31
CA HIS A 353 -27.54 9.74 44.30
C HIS A 353 -28.98 9.90 43.80
#